data_AF-A0A3Q9FFZ0-F1
#
_entry.id   AF-A0A3Q9FFZ0-F1
#
_cell.length_a   1.000
_cell.length_b   1.000
_cell.length_c   1.000
_cell.angle_alpha   90.00
_cell.angle_beta   90.00
_cell.angle_gamma   90.00
#
_symmetry.space_group_name_H-M   'P 1'
#
loop_
_entity.id
_entity.type
_entity.pdbx_description
1 polymer ?
#
loop_
_entity_poly.entity_id
_entity_poly.type
_entity_poly.pdbx_seq_one_letter_code
_entity_poly.pdbx_strand_id
1 'polypeptide(L)'
;MKKYRSFLKITMLVFAVMSVVPASFASSNASGNVSSTTKTENPFGVWLYTAEGTSPEYRTGVFFIREENGEHIVEVQLDTGTLSGQDVQVSNDMIKFNMNIEGLERISVVLMVSGNTIEGETSSARGIYKISGTRKIPPQ
;
A
#
# COMPACT_ATOMS: atom_id res chain seq x y z
N MET A 1 -33.54 -46.44 -7.40
CA MET A 1 -32.93 -45.92 -8.64
C MET A 1 -31.41 -46.10 -8.55
N LYS A 2 -30.83 -46.72 -9.59
CA LYS A 2 -29.41 -46.87 -10.01
C LYS A 2 -28.31 -47.14 -8.97
N LYS A 3 -27.79 -48.39 -9.03
CA LYS A 3 -26.43 -48.78 -8.63
C LYS A 3 -25.51 -48.90 -9.86
N TYR A 4 -24.21 -48.73 -9.60
CA TYR A 4 -23.02 -49.13 -10.38
C TYR A 4 -22.78 -48.46 -11.75
N ARG A 5 -21.60 -47.83 -11.91
CA ARG A 5 -20.37 -48.48 -12.41
C ARG A 5 -19.32 -47.40 -12.74
N SER A 6 -18.25 -47.33 -11.94
CA SER A 6 -16.93 -46.91 -12.44
C SER A 6 -16.51 -47.87 -13.56
N PHE A 7 -15.93 -47.34 -14.65
CA PHE A 7 -14.97 -47.98 -15.59
C PHE A 7 -15.09 -47.34 -16.99
N LEU A 8 -14.23 -46.38 -17.33
CA LEU A 8 -13.76 -46.17 -18.72
C LEU A 8 -12.51 -45.25 -18.71
N LYS A 9 -11.32 -45.84 -18.58
CA LYS A 9 -10.32 -46.12 -19.65
C LYS A 9 -9.54 -44.88 -20.15
N ILE A 10 -8.39 -44.70 -19.51
CA ILE A 10 -7.05 -44.35 -20.02
C ILE A 10 -6.93 -44.22 -21.55
N THR A 11 -6.39 -43.08 -22.01
CA THR A 11 -5.55 -42.95 -23.23
C THR A 11 -4.73 -41.64 -23.10
N MET A 12 -3.60 -41.63 -22.40
CA MET A 12 -2.23 -41.62 -22.95
C MET A 12 -2.08 -40.95 -24.33
N LEU A 13 -1.47 -39.75 -24.38
CA LEU A 13 -0.62 -39.35 -25.51
C LEU A 13 0.64 -38.68 -24.97
N VAL A 14 1.75 -39.37 -25.19
CA VAL A 14 3.13 -38.94 -24.97
C VAL A 14 3.56 -38.16 -26.20
N PHE A 15 4.20 -37.00 -26.02
CA PHE A 15 5.12 -36.46 -27.01
C PHE A 15 6.39 -35.99 -26.30
N ALA A 16 7.38 -36.87 -26.30
CA ALA A 16 8.75 -36.57 -25.94
C ALA A 16 9.53 -36.34 -27.23
N VAL A 17 10.20 -35.19 -27.39
CA VAL A 17 11.52 -35.15 -28.02
C VAL A 17 12.32 -33.97 -27.47
N MET A 18 13.49 -34.27 -26.94
CA MET A 18 14.52 -33.34 -26.51
C MET A 18 15.19 -32.65 -27.69
N SER A 19 15.61 -31.40 -27.50
CA SER A 19 16.76 -30.81 -28.20
C SER A 19 17.67 -30.17 -27.16
N VAL A 20 18.77 -30.86 -26.85
CA VAL A 20 19.90 -30.32 -26.09
C VAL A 20 20.81 -29.59 -27.07
N VAL A 21 21.15 -28.33 -26.80
CA VAL A 21 22.33 -27.66 -27.36
C VAL A 21 23.06 -26.96 -26.23
N PRO A 22 24.38 -27.20 -26.00
CA PRO A 22 25.17 -26.43 -25.07
C PRO A 22 25.85 -25.27 -25.82
N ALA A 23 25.75 -24.05 -25.29
CA ALA A 23 26.67 -22.97 -25.62
C ALA A 23 26.96 -22.17 -24.36
N SER A 24 28.11 -22.45 -23.78
CA SER A 24 28.70 -21.66 -22.70
C SER A 24 29.10 -20.28 -23.23
N PHE A 25 28.53 -19.22 -22.65
CA PHE A 25 29.20 -17.92 -22.57
C PHE A 25 29.35 -17.58 -21.09
N ALA A 26 30.56 -17.85 -20.56
CA ALA A 26 31.01 -17.20 -19.36
C ALA A 26 31.23 -15.72 -19.70
N SER A 27 30.27 -14.86 -19.36
CA SER A 27 30.51 -13.43 -19.21
C SER A 27 30.57 -13.14 -17.72
N SER A 28 31.78 -12.97 -17.21
CA SER A 28 32.03 -12.40 -15.89
C SER A 28 31.70 -10.91 -15.92
N ASN A 29 30.42 -10.60 -15.80
CA ASN A 29 30.03 -9.30 -15.27
C ASN A 29 29.87 -9.49 -13.77
N ALA A 30 30.88 -9.05 -13.02
CA ALA A 30 30.69 -8.67 -11.63
C ALA A 30 29.75 -7.44 -11.59
N SER A 31 28.49 -7.64 -11.98
CA SER A 31 27.41 -6.78 -11.54
C SER A 31 27.21 -7.19 -10.10
N GLY A 32 27.78 -6.38 -9.20
CA GLY A 32 27.49 -6.51 -7.79
C GLY A 32 25.99 -6.69 -7.64
N ASN A 33 25.60 -7.81 -7.05
CA ASN A 33 24.36 -7.88 -6.30
C ASN A 33 24.49 -6.78 -5.25
N VAL A 34 24.17 -5.54 -5.62
CA VAL A 34 23.41 -4.70 -4.72
C VAL A 34 22.12 -5.48 -4.59
N SER A 35 22.13 -6.39 -3.60
CA SER A 35 20.93 -6.76 -2.91
C SER A 35 20.38 -5.43 -2.44
N SER A 36 19.60 -4.77 -3.29
CA SER A 36 18.64 -3.79 -2.83
C SER A 36 17.73 -4.64 -1.97
N THR A 37 18.09 -4.76 -0.70
CA THR A 37 17.13 -4.89 0.37
C THR A 37 16.09 -3.86 0.00
N THR A 38 15.00 -4.31 -0.64
CA THR A 38 13.81 -3.52 -0.84
C THR A 38 13.51 -3.06 0.57
N LYS A 39 13.88 -1.81 0.85
CA LYS A 39 13.67 -1.21 2.13
C LYS A 39 12.17 -1.21 2.23
N THR A 40 11.61 -2.17 2.97
CA THR A 40 10.17 -2.28 3.12
C THR A 40 9.74 -0.95 3.67
N GLU A 41 9.07 -0.16 2.83
CA GLU A 41 8.68 1.18 3.19
C GLU A 41 7.68 1.04 4.33
N ASN A 42 8.00 1.68 5.46
CA ASN A 42 7.22 1.50 6.67
C ASN A 42 6.21 2.65 6.79
N PRO A 43 4.90 2.40 6.66
CA PRO A 43 3.88 3.44 6.76
C PRO A 43 3.72 4.01 8.19
N PHE A 44 4.13 3.27 9.21
CA PHE A 44 3.99 3.69 10.60
C PHE A 44 4.89 4.88 10.93
N GLY A 45 4.34 5.81 11.69
CA GLY A 45 5.03 7.01 12.15
C GLY A 45 4.15 8.25 12.11
N VAL A 46 4.82 9.40 12.20
CA VAL A 46 4.20 10.72 12.19
C VAL A 46 4.54 11.41 10.88
N TRP A 47 3.53 11.95 10.19
CA TRP A 47 3.70 12.57 8.88
C TRP A 47 3.06 13.95 8.86
N LEU A 48 3.80 14.95 8.40
CA LEU A 48 3.27 16.28 8.11
C LEU A 48 2.74 16.27 6.68
N TYR A 49 1.48 16.63 6.47
CA TYR A 49 0.88 16.58 5.13
C TYR A 49 0.32 17.92 4.68
N THR A 50 0.16 18.03 3.36
CA THR A 50 -0.57 19.06 2.65
C THR A 50 -1.53 18.41 1.65
N ALA A 51 -2.82 18.73 1.74
CA ALA A 51 -3.86 18.35 0.79
C ALA A 51 -4.23 19.56 -0.09
N GLU A 52 -3.79 19.56 -1.34
CA GLU A 52 -3.97 20.69 -2.24
C GLU A 52 -5.42 20.82 -2.72
N GLY A 53 -5.92 22.06 -2.82
CA GLY A 53 -7.27 22.32 -3.32
C GLY A 53 -8.40 22.08 -2.31
N THR A 54 -8.08 21.66 -1.09
CA THR A 54 -9.06 21.54 0.00
C THR A 54 -9.24 22.87 0.74
N SER A 55 -10.31 22.95 1.54
CA SER A 55 -10.57 24.10 2.41
C SER A 55 -9.40 24.32 3.39
N PRO A 56 -9.10 25.58 3.76
CA PRO A 56 -7.93 25.91 4.60
C PRO A 56 -7.80 25.07 5.87
N GLU A 57 -8.92 24.76 6.53
CA GLU A 57 -9.00 23.99 7.76
C GLU A 57 -8.60 22.50 7.62
N TYR A 58 -8.59 21.98 6.40
CA TYR A 58 -8.20 20.59 6.07
C TYR A 58 -6.93 20.51 5.22
N ARG A 59 -6.33 21.66 4.90
CA ARG A 59 -5.23 21.74 3.94
C ARG A 59 -3.94 21.17 4.49
N THR A 60 -3.70 21.35 5.78
CA THR A 60 -2.47 20.89 6.43
C THR A 60 -2.81 20.19 7.72
N GLY A 61 -2.01 19.19 8.07
CA GLY A 61 -2.16 18.50 9.34
C GLY A 61 -1.07 17.47 9.58
N VAL A 62 -1.31 16.63 10.57
CA VAL A 62 -0.38 15.59 10.99
C VAL A 62 -1.08 14.24 10.99
N PHE A 63 -0.58 13.29 10.22
CA PHE A 63 -0.97 11.89 10.36
C PHE A 63 -0.18 11.21 11.48
N PHE A 64 -0.88 10.45 12.29
CA PHE A 64 -0.32 9.47 13.21
C PHE A 64 -0.78 8.09 12.74
N ILE A 65 0.16 7.31 12.21
CA ILE A 65 -0.09 5.95 11.71
C ILE A 65 0.63 4.99 12.66
N ARG A 66 -0.12 4.16 13.37
CA ARG A 66 0.43 3.25 14.38
C ARG A 66 -0.28 1.90 14.34
N GLU A 67 0.33 0.92 14.98
CA GLU A 67 -0.28 -0.37 15.27
C GLU A 67 -0.44 -0.48 16.80
N GLU A 68 -1.64 -0.85 17.24
CA GLU A 68 -1.96 -1.03 18.65
C GLU A 68 -2.81 -2.29 18.80
N ASN A 69 -2.39 -3.23 19.65
CA ASN A 69 -3.08 -4.51 19.87
C ASN A 69 -3.35 -5.32 18.58
N GLY A 70 -2.50 -5.18 17.55
CA GLY A 70 -2.66 -5.84 16.25
C GLY A 70 -3.63 -5.15 15.29
N GLU A 71 -4.16 -3.97 15.64
CA GLU A 71 -5.00 -3.14 14.80
C GLU A 71 -4.23 -1.93 14.27
N HIS A 72 -4.43 -1.60 13.00
CA HIS A 72 -3.87 -0.38 12.41
C HIS A 72 -4.76 0.81 12.75
N ILE A 73 -4.15 1.85 13.33
CA ILE A 73 -4.83 3.07 13.74
C ILE A 73 -4.24 4.24 12.95
N VAL A 74 -5.11 5.06 12.39
CA VAL A 74 -4.77 6.33 11.75
C VAL A 74 -5.52 7.45 12.47
N GLU A 75 -4.80 8.48 12.90
CA GLU A 75 -5.38 9.72 13.39
C GLU A 75 -4.84 10.90 12.58
N VAL A 76 -5.71 11.86 12.31
CA VAL A 76 -5.36 13.08 11.58
C VAL A 76 -5.55 14.25 12.54
N GLN A 77 -4.44 14.85 12.97
CA GLN A 77 -4.48 16.08 13.73
C GLN A 77 -4.57 17.27 12.79
N LEU A 78 -5.62 18.04 12.96
CA LEU A 78 -5.86 19.33 12.34
C LEU A 78 -5.81 20.42 13.42
N ASP A 79 -5.82 21.67 13.00
CA ASP A 79 -5.98 22.81 13.91
C ASP A 79 -7.38 22.83 14.54
N THR A 80 -8.37 22.28 13.83
CA THR A 80 -9.78 22.22 14.26
C THR A 80 -10.10 21.03 15.17
N GLY A 81 -9.18 20.07 15.30
CA GLY A 81 -9.38 18.87 16.12
C GLY A 81 -8.71 17.64 15.54
N THR A 82 -9.11 16.47 16.02
CA THR A 82 -8.56 15.18 15.60
C THR A 82 -9.62 14.37 14.88
N LEU A 83 -9.30 13.85 13.70
CA LEU A 83 -10.15 12.92 12.96
C LEU A 83 -9.59 11.50 13.08
N SER A 84 -10.45 10.54 13.39
CA SER A 84 -10.07 9.12 13.46
C SER A 84 -10.33 8.44 12.12
N GLY A 85 -9.33 7.69 11.66
CA GLY A 85 -9.43 6.81 10.51
C GLY A 85 -10.35 5.63 10.78
N GLN A 86 -11.08 5.21 9.76
CA GLN A 86 -12.00 4.08 9.75
C GLN A 86 -11.60 3.14 8.60
N ASP A 87 -11.88 1.85 8.76
CA ASP A 87 -11.57 0.81 7.76
C ASP A 87 -10.09 0.85 7.32
N VAL A 88 -9.19 1.06 8.28
CA VAL A 88 -7.76 1.24 8.04
C VAL A 88 -7.17 -0.06 7.48
N GLN A 89 -6.56 0.04 6.31
CA GLN A 89 -5.86 -1.04 5.64
C GLN A 89 -4.44 -0.59 5.34
N VAL A 90 -3.48 -1.40 5.77
CA VAL A 90 -2.06 -1.16 5.52
C VAL A 90 -1.53 -2.37 4.75
N SER A 91 -0.85 -2.11 3.62
CA SER A 91 -0.24 -3.14 2.80
C SER A 91 1.09 -2.65 2.26
N ASN A 92 2.19 -3.20 2.77
CA ASN A 92 3.56 -2.78 2.44
C ASN A 92 3.72 -1.26 2.60
N ASP A 93 3.80 -0.54 1.49
CA ASP A 93 4.02 0.89 1.34
C ASP A 93 2.70 1.69 1.18
N MET A 94 1.55 1.04 1.20
CA MET A 94 0.24 1.65 0.97
C MET A 94 -0.60 1.71 2.25
N ILE A 95 -1.24 2.85 2.49
CA ILE A 95 -2.28 3.02 3.52
C ILE A 95 -3.58 3.44 2.84
N LYS A 96 -4.68 2.78 3.20
CA LYS A 96 -6.04 3.20 2.84
C LYS A 96 -6.89 3.34 4.09
N PHE A 97 -7.68 4.38 4.16
CA PHE A 97 -8.60 4.60 5.27
C PHE A 97 -9.70 5.58 4.86
N ASN A 98 -10.77 5.59 5.63
CA ASN A 98 -11.83 6.56 5.52
C ASN A 98 -11.82 7.49 6.74
N MET A 99 -12.40 8.68 6.64
CA MET A 99 -12.70 9.51 7.80
C MET A 99 -13.98 10.31 7.58
N ASN A 100 -14.60 10.75 8.66
CA ASN A 100 -15.78 11.62 8.60
C ASN A 100 -15.37 13.03 8.98
N ILE A 101 -15.56 13.98 8.06
CA ILE A 101 -15.40 15.40 8.32
C ILE A 101 -16.71 15.90 8.95
N GLU A 102 -16.61 16.40 10.18
CA GLU A 102 -17.74 16.97 10.96
C GLU A 102 -18.96 16.03 11.10
N GLY A 103 -18.78 14.73 10.88
CA GLY A 103 -19.87 13.75 10.87
C GLY A 103 -20.80 13.83 9.65
N LEU A 104 -20.55 14.73 8.71
CA LEU A 104 -21.42 14.99 7.56
C LEU A 104 -20.89 14.38 6.26
N GLU A 105 -19.59 14.48 6.03
CA GLU A 105 -18.96 14.03 4.78
C GLU A 105 -17.96 12.91 5.08
N ARG A 106 -18.20 11.75 4.48
CA ARG A 106 -17.23 10.65 4.50
C ARG A 106 -16.27 10.82 3.34
N ILE A 107 -14.98 10.82 3.64
CA ILE A 107 -13.91 10.87 2.64
C ILE A 107 -13.08 9.60 2.70
N SER A 108 -12.52 9.21 1.56
CA SER A 108 -11.58 8.10 1.43
C SER A 108 -10.20 8.64 1.12
N VAL A 109 -9.17 8.05 1.74
CA VAL A 109 -7.78 8.44 1.56
C VAL A 109 -6.96 7.23 1.16
N VAL A 110 -6.10 7.41 0.16
CA VAL A 110 -5.11 6.42 -0.27
C VAL A 110 -3.75 7.11 -0.30
N LEU A 111 -2.78 6.55 0.41
CA LEU A 111 -1.41 7.05 0.51
C LEU A 111 -0.42 5.96 0.09
N MET A 112 0.63 6.38 -0.60
CA MET A 112 1.81 5.61 -0.93
C MET A 112 3.02 6.20 -0.21
N VAL A 113 3.84 5.36 0.39
CA VAL A 113 5.03 5.72 1.14
C VAL A 113 6.26 5.49 0.28
N SER A 114 7.13 6.49 0.21
CA SER A 114 8.43 6.39 -0.44
C SER A 114 9.50 7.00 0.46
N GLY A 115 10.10 6.17 1.32
CA GLY A 115 11.10 6.58 2.31
C GLY A 115 10.51 7.49 3.37
N ASN A 116 10.83 8.78 3.24
CA ASN A 116 10.39 9.84 4.14
C ASN A 116 9.33 10.74 3.51
N THR A 117 8.76 10.36 2.38
CA THR A 117 7.63 11.06 1.75
C THR A 117 6.40 10.17 1.69
N ILE A 118 5.23 10.81 1.70
CA ILE A 118 3.95 10.22 1.34
C ILE A 118 3.34 11.01 0.18
N GLU A 119 2.70 10.30 -0.74
CA GLU A 119 1.90 10.90 -1.80
C GLU A 119 0.62 10.10 -1.99
N GLY A 120 -0.45 10.75 -2.43
CA GLY A 120 -1.69 10.07 -2.67
C GLY A 120 -2.84 11.02 -2.95
N GLU A 121 -4.04 10.55 -2.67
CA GLU A 121 -5.27 11.26 -2.99
C GLU A 121 -6.31 11.11 -1.87
N THR A 122 -7.11 12.15 -1.70
CA THR A 122 -8.37 12.11 -0.95
C THR A 122 -9.53 12.21 -1.92
N SER A 123 -10.56 11.40 -1.72
CA SER A 123 -11.77 11.36 -2.54
C SER A 123 -12.99 11.65 -1.69
N SER A 124 -13.83 12.55 -2.17
CA SER A 124 -15.08 12.96 -1.53
C SER A 124 -16.19 13.16 -2.57
N ALA A 125 -17.40 13.45 -2.10
CA ALA A 125 -18.52 13.78 -3.01
C ALA A 125 -18.26 15.05 -3.84
N ARG A 126 -17.33 15.90 -3.40
CA ARG A 126 -16.99 17.18 -4.05
C ARG A 126 -15.85 17.05 -5.05
N GLY A 127 -15.08 15.97 -5.01
CA GLY A 127 -13.99 15.72 -5.95
C GLY A 127 -12.86 14.88 -5.39
N ILE A 128 -11.76 14.85 -6.13
CA ILE A 128 -10.51 14.19 -5.75
C ILE A 128 -9.46 15.27 -5.56
N TYR A 129 -8.71 15.20 -4.46
CA TYR A 129 -7.68 16.17 -4.10
C TYR A 129 -6.37 15.44 -3.87
N LYS A 130 -5.27 16.03 -4.36
CA LYS A 130 -3.93 15.47 -4.15
C LYS A 130 -3.49 15.73 -2.72
N ILE A 131 -2.86 14.73 -2.10
CA ILE A 131 -2.21 14.85 -0.80
C ILE A 131 -0.75 14.43 -0.90
N SER A 132 0.11 15.19 -0.24
CA SER A 132 1.54 14.88 -0.13
C SER A 132 2.03 15.20 1.27
N GLY A 133 3.18 14.66 1.67
CA GLY A 133 3.70 14.89 3.00
C GLY A 133 5.10 14.35 3.23
N THR A 134 5.66 14.72 4.37
CA THR A 134 6.99 14.30 4.81
C THR A 134 6.95 13.71 6.21
N ARG A 135 7.80 12.72 6.45
CA ARG A 135 7.92 12.08 7.76
C ARG A 135 8.48 13.09 8.76
N LYS A 136 7.84 13.23 9.91
CA LYS A 136 8.39 13.99 11.03
C LYS A 136 9.51 13.18 11.67
N ILE A 137 10.75 13.58 11.42
CA ILE A 137 11.94 12.99 12.04
C ILE A 137 12.16 13.69 13.40
N PRO A 138 12.38 12.96 14.51
CA PRO A 138 12.72 13.59 15.77
C PRO A 138 13.97 14.48 15.62
N PRO A 139 14.03 15.64 16.30
CA PRO A 139 15.29 16.37 16.41
C PRO A 139 16.35 15.47 17.07
N GLN A 140 17.59 15.51 16.55
CA GLN A 140 18.74 14.83 17.16
C GLN A 140 19.21 15.53 18.43
#